data_AF-A0A0R2I612-F1
#
_entry.id   AF-A0A0R2I612-F1
#
_cell.length_a   1.000
_cell.length_b   1.000
_cell.length_c   1.000
_cell.angle_alpha   90.00
_cell.angle_beta   90.00
_cell.angle_gamma   90.00
#
_symmetry.space_group_name_H-M   'P 1'
#
loop_
_entity.id
_entity.type
_entity.pdbx_description
1 polymer ?
#
loop_
_entity_poly.entity_id
_entity_poly.type
_entity_poly.pdbx_seq_one_letter_code
_entity_poly.pdbx_strand_id
1 'polypeptide(L)'
;MSKKAKTIWSIIVIIILVLVGGYFYGSNAVAPKVPGHVYQYTSVSGNNKVYMSFSKTTDQAIVTPQKSDALKSAQSKSDFDDVYQKDSKNGRWQYLAKGSHLTLTKTQNGKTSRWQYNQCFAFGKHIHSRSFTYQIINAGQGVDHKATNFVRIK
;
A
#
# COMPACT_ATOMS: atom_id res chain seq x y z
N MET A 1 17.39 40.32 -16.92
CA MET A 1 16.20 39.77 -16.23
C MET A 1 15.71 40.77 -15.18
N SER A 2 14.47 41.25 -15.27
CA SER A 2 13.93 42.27 -14.36
C SER A 2 13.80 41.76 -12.92
N LYS A 3 13.77 42.65 -11.91
CA LYS A 3 13.60 42.26 -10.49
C LYS A 3 12.34 41.41 -10.29
N LYS A 4 11.24 41.77 -10.96
CA LYS A 4 9.99 40.99 -10.96
C LYS A 4 10.17 39.58 -11.55
N ALA A 5 10.91 39.45 -12.65
CA ALA A 5 11.22 38.15 -13.25
C ALA A 5 12.12 37.30 -12.35
N LYS A 6 13.09 37.88 -11.63
CA LYS A 6 13.91 37.17 -10.62
C LYS A 6 13.07 36.63 -9.46
N THR A 7 12.12 37.42 -8.95
CA THR A 7 11.21 36.98 -7.88
C THR A 7 10.30 35.84 -8.35
N ILE A 8 9.72 35.95 -9.54
CA ILE A 8 8.86 34.89 -10.12
C ILE A 8 9.66 33.59 -10.30
N TRP A 9 10.85 33.66 -10.87
CA TRP A 9 11.73 32.49 -11.02
C TRP A 9 12.11 31.87 -9.67
N SER A 10 12.39 32.69 -8.65
CA SER A 10 12.70 32.20 -7.31
C SER A 10 11.51 31.46 -6.68
N ILE A 11 10.29 31.95 -6.86
CA ILE A 11 9.08 31.30 -6.36
C ILE A 11 8.86 29.95 -7.06
N ILE A 12 9.03 29.90 -8.39
CA ILE A 12 8.89 28.66 -9.17
C ILE A 12 9.92 27.62 -8.72
N VAL A 13 11.18 28.01 -8.51
CA VAL A 13 12.23 27.10 -8.04
C VAL A 13 11.90 26.55 -6.65
N ILE A 14 11.39 27.38 -5.74
CA ILE A 14 10.96 26.93 -4.40
C ILE A 14 9.80 25.93 -4.51
N ILE A 15 8.80 26.20 -5.34
CA ILE A 15 7.68 25.28 -5.56
C ILE A 15 8.19 23.95 -6.13
N ILE A 16 9.08 23.95 -7.11
CA ILE A 16 9.67 22.73 -7.68
C ILE A 16 10.45 21.96 -6.61
N LEU A 17 11.27 22.63 -5.81
CA LEU A 17 12.03 21.98 -4.72
C LEU A 17 11.11 21.36 -3.67
N VAL A 18 10.03 22.04 -3.30
CA VAL A 18 9.01 21.51 -2.36
C VAL A 18 8.27 20.31 -2.97
N LEU A 19 7.92 20.36 -4.26
CA LEU A 19 7.24 19.25 -4.93
C LEU A 19 8.15 18.03 -5.12
N VAL A 20 9.41 18.24 -5.52
CA VAL A 20 10.40 17.16 -5.71
C VAL A 20 10.81 16.58 -4.36
N GLY A 21 11.10 17.42 -3.37
CA GLY A 21 11.41 16.98 -2.00
C GLY A 21 10.22 16.27 -1.34
N GLY A 22 9.01 16.80 -1.53
CA GLY A 22 7.76 16.17 -1.10
C GLY A 22 7.53 14.82 -1.77
N TYR A 23 7.77 14.71 -3.07
CA TYR A 23 7.69 13.45 -3.82
C TYR A 23 8.68 12.41 -3.29
N PHE A 24 9.94 12.80 -3.08
CA PHE A 24 10.99 11.93 -2.56
C PHE A 24 10.69 11.46 -1.13
N TYR A 25 10.21 12.36 -0.27
CA TYR A 25 9.80 12.04 1.08
C TYR A 25 8.61 11.07 1.07
N GLY A 26 7.53 11.39 0.35
CA GLY A 26 6.34 10.55 0.33
C GLY A 26 6.54 9.20 -0.35
N SER A 27 7.49 9.10 -1.30
CA SER A 27 7.88 7.84 -1.92
C SER A 27 8.64 6.93 -0.94
N ASN A 28 9.50 7.48 -0.08
CA ASN A 28 10.17 6.70 0.97
C ASN A 28 9.30 6.50 2.22
N ALA A 29 8.23 7.27 2.38
CA ALA A 29 7.32 7.22 3.54
C ALA A 29 6.36 6.02 3.52
N VAL A 30 6.35 5.17 2.49
CA VAL A 30 5.47 3.99 2.43
C VAL A 30 5.91 2.94 3.44
N ALA A 31 7.21 2.62 3.48
CA ALA A 31 7.79 1.64 4.39
C ALA A 31 7.43 1.86 5.87
N PRO A 32 7.54 3.08 6.45
CA PRO A 32 7.12 3.32 7.82
C PRO A 32 5.60 3.47 8.03
N LYS A 33 4.82 3.75 6.98
CA LYS A 33 3.37 4.02 7.12
C LYS A 33 2.49 2.79 6.96
N VAL A 34 2.98 1.71 6.38
CA VAL A 34 2.19 0.48 6.17
C VAL A 34 2.06 -0.38 7.45
N PRO A 35 3.14 -0.68 8.20
CA PRO A 35 3.06 -1.58 9.35
C PRO A 35 2.10 -1.09 10.45
N GLY A 36 1.26 -2.00 10.96
CA GLY A 36 0.35 -1.74 12.08
C GLY A 36 -0.93 -0.98 11.73
N HIS A 37 -1.24 -0.83 10.44
CA HIS A 37 -2.39 -0.07 9.97
C HIS A 37 -3.32 -0.91 9.11
N VAL A 38 -4.56 -0.44 8.99
CA VAL A 38 -5.60 -1.03 8.13
C VAL A 38 -5.92 -0.10 6.98
N TYR A 39 -5.89 -0.65 5.78
CA TYR A 39 -6.18 0.05 4.54
C TYR A 39 -7.39 -0.54 3.84
N GLN A 40 -8.23 0.34 3.31
CA GLN A 40 -9.25 -0.02 2.34
C GLN A 40 -8.69 0.18 0.94
N TYR A 41 -8.80 -0.87 0.12
CA TYR A 41 -8.63 -0.83 -1.32
C TYR A 41 -10.01 -0.91 -1.98
N THR A 42 -10.28 -0.04 -2.94
CA THR A 42 -11.46 -0.13 -3.81
C THR A 42 -11.00 -0.59 -5.18
N SER A 43 -11.63 -1.62 -5.72
CA SER A 43 -11.31 -2.13 -7.06
C SER A 43 -11.46 -1.03 -8.11
N VAL A 44 -10.77 -1.20 -9.23
CA VAL A 44 -10.87 -0.29 -10.39
C VAL A 44 -12.31 -0.13 -10.87
N SER A 45 -13.14 -1.17 -10.75
CA SER A 45 -14.57 -1.13 -11.09
C SER A 45 -15.44 -0.41 -10.06
N GLY A 46 -14.90 0.03 -8.92
CA GLY A 46 -15.64 0.68 -7.82
C GLY A 46 -16.51 -0.26 -6.98
N ASN A 47 -16.85 -1.43 -7.51
CA ASN A 47 -17.87 -2.32 -6.95
C ASN A 47 -17.38 -3.16 -5.78
N ASN A 48 -16.08 -3.43 -5.68
CA ASN A 48 -15.52 -4.32 -4.67
C ASN A 48 -14.58 -3.55 -3.74
N LYS A 49 -14.77 -3.74 -2.44
CA LYS A 49 -13.87 -3.24 -1.41
C LYS A 49 -13.14 -4.41 -0.77
N VAL A 50 -11.83 -4.25 -0.63
CA VAL A 50 -10.98 -5.20 0.09
C VAL A 50 -10.27 -4.43 1.18
N TYR A 51 -10.15 -5.05 2.35
CA TYR A 51 -9.52 -4.49 3.52
C TYR A 51 -8.24 -5.26 3.81
N MET A 52 -7.17 -4.51 4.05
CA MET A 52 -5.83 -5.04 4.27
C MET A 52 -5.35 -4.59 5.64
N SER A 53 -5.07 -5.52 6.53
CA SER A 53 -4.48 -5.27 7.83
C SER A 53 -3.04 -5.75 7.84
N PHE A 54 -2.12 -4.91 8.30
CA PHE A 54 -0.69 -5.19 8.30
C PHE A 54 -0.17 -5.34 9.72
N SER A 55 0.51 -6.44 10.00
CA SER A 55 1.18 -6.63 11.29
C SER A 55 2.21 -5.53 11.53
N LYS A 56 2.28 -5.00 12.76
CA LYS A 56 3.30 -4.01 13.13
C LYS A 56 4.70 -4.62 13.30
N THR A 57 4.78 -5.92 13.59
CA THR A 57 6.01 -6.58 14.09
C THR A 57 6.47 -7.74 13.22
N THR A 58 5.61 -8.25 12.35
CA THR A 58 5.89 -9.38 11.46
C THR A 58 5.57 -8.98 10.02
N ASP A 59 5.94 -9.84 9.08
CA ASP A 59 5.61 -9.70 7.65
C ASP A 59 4.18 -10.15 7.31
N GLN A 60 3.35 -10.45 8.32
CA GLN A 60 2.01 -10.99 8.11
C GLN A 60 1.03 -9.90 7.71
N ALA A 61 0.12 -10.24 6.81
CA ALA A 61 -1.00 -9.39 6.44
C ALA A 61 -2.29 -10.20 6.47
N ILE A 62 -3.42 -9.52 6.61
CA ILE A 62 -4.77 -10.09 6.43
C ILE A 62 -5.40 -9.33 5.27
N VAL A 63 -5.91 -10.04 4.26
CA VAL A 63 -6.56 -9.46 3.09
C VAL A 63 -7.96 -10.04 2.97
N THR A 64 -8.97 -9.24 3.29
CA THR A 64 -10.34 -9.72 3.49
C THR A 64 -11.39 -8.76 2.90
N PRO A 65 -12.49 -9.26 2.31
CA PRO A 65 -13.63 -8.41 1.97
C PRO A 65 -14.45 -7.99 3.20
N GLN A 66 -14.28 -8.64 4.36
CA GLN A 66 -14.98 -8.32 5.60
C GLN A 66 -14.30 -7.19 6.37
N LYS A 67 -14.92 -6.00 6.36
CA LYS A 67 -14.42 -4.82 7.10
C LYS A 67 -14.27 -5.08 8.60
N SER A 68 -15.19 -5.84 9.20
CA SER A 68 -15.19 -6.19 10.62
C SER A 68 -13.92 -6.92 11.02
N ASP A 69 -13.50 -7.89 10.22
CA ASP A 69 -12.36 -8.76 10.52
C ASP A 69 -11.06 -7.97 10.43
N ALA A 70 -10.95 -7.10 9.42
CA ALA A 70 -9.83 -6.17 9.31
C ALA A 70 -9.75 -5.20 10.49
N LEU A 71 -10.88 -4.61 10.92
CA LEU A 71 -10.90 -3.70 12.06
C LEU A 71 -10.63 -4.40 13.40
N LYS A 72 -11.13 -5.63 13.57
CA LYS A 72 -10.82 -6.47 14.75
C LYS A 72 -9.33 -6.74 14.84
N SER A 73 -8.71 -7.16 13.73
CA SER A 73 -7.26 -7.46 13.70
C SER A 73 -6.36 -6.26 14.06
N ALA A 74 -6.88 -5.03 14.03
CA ALA A 74 -6.13 -3.83 14.41
C ALA A 74 -6.40 -3.36 15.85
N GLN A 75 -7.15 -4.13 16.65
CA GLN A 75 -7.38 -3.81 18.06
C GLN A 75 -6.20 -4.20 18.95
N SER A 76 -5.64 -5.40 18.74
CA SER A 76 -4.51 -5.90 19.50
C SER A 76 -3.70 -6.92 18.69
N LYS A 77 -2.50 -7.26 19.18
CA LYS A 77 -1.70 -8.35 18.59
C LYS A 77 -2.43 -9.69 18.66
N SER A 78 -3.10 -9.99 19.76
CA SER A 78 -3.87 -11.24 19.91
C SER A 78 -5.00 -11.31 18.89
N ASP A 79 -5.76 -10.22 18.72
CA ASP A 79 -6.83 -10.15 17.73
C ASP A 79 -6.30 -10.30 16.29
N PHE A 80 -5.12 -9.72 16.00
CA PHE A 80 -4.46 -9.92 14.72
C PHE A 80 -4.14 -11.39 14.48
N ASP A 81 -3.46 -12.01 15.45
CA ASP A 81 -3.02 -13.41 15.35
C ASP A 81 -4.24 -14.35 15.18
N ASP A 82 -5.33 -14.12 15.91
CA ASP A 82 -6.58 -14.90 15.79
C ASP A 82 -7.19 -14.81 14.38
N VAL A 83 -7.34 -13.59 13.84
CA VAL A 83 -7.92 -13.39 12.51
C VAL A 83 -6.98 -13.97 11.44
N TYR A 84 -5.68 -13.79 11.59
CA TYR A 84 -4.68 -14.31 10.67
C TYR A 84 -4.67 -15.84 10.63
N GLN A 85 -4.75 -16.52 11.77
CA GLN A 85 -4.79 -17.98 11.83
C GLN A 85 -6.08 -18.54 11.21
N LYS A 86 -7.22 -17.86 11.41
CA LYS A 86 -8.49 -18.21 10.77
C LYS A 86 -8.40 -18.10 9.25
N ASP A 87 -7.85 -17.00 8.73
CA ASP A 87 -7.70 -16.74 7.29
C ASP A 87 -6.65 -17.64 6.63
N SER A 88 -5.59 -18.00 7.37
CA SER A 88 -4.46 -18.82 6.88
C SER A 88 -4.87 -20.18 6.33
N LYS A 89 -6.05 -20.72 6.69
CA LYS A 89 -6.62 -21.95 6.11
C LYS A 89 -6.82 -21.85 4.60
N ASN A 90 -7.06 -20.63 4.08
CA ASN A 90 -7.26 -20.35 2.67
C ASN A 90 -6.00 -19.81 1.97
N GLY A 91 -4.84 -19.94 2.61
CA GLY A 91 -3.56 -19.39 2.18
C GLY A 91 -3.08 -18.26 3.10
N ARG A 92 -1.76 -18.14 3.22
CA ARG A 92 -1.09 -17.20 4.11
C ARG A 92 -0.71 -15.94 3.36
N TRP A 93 -1.16 -14.80 3.87
CA TRP A 93 -0.79 -13.50 3.34
C TRP A 93 0.44 -12.94 4.06
N GLN A 94 1.33 -12.35 3.29
CA GLN A 94 2.50 -11.62 3.77
C GLN A 94 2.62 -10.30 3.01
N TYR A 95 3.34 -9.36 3.59
CA TYR A 95 3.64 -8.08 2.97
C TYR A 95 5.10 -7.68 3.15
N LEU A 96 5.57 -6.83 2.25
CA LEU A 96 6.84 -6.14 2.36
C LEU A 96 6.67 -4.70 1.87
N ALA A 97 6.89 -3.74 2.77
CA ALA A 97 6.94 -2.33 2.42
C ALA A 97 8.40 -1.86 2.45
N LYS A 98 8.96 -1.49 1.29
CA LYS A 98 10.37 -1.08 1.16
C LYS A 98 10.49 0.07 0.16
N GLY A 99 11.08 1.18 0.60
CA GLY A 99 11.16 2.40 -0.20
C GLY A 99 9.76 2.79 -0.70
N SER A 100 9.62 2.98 -2.01
CA SER A 100 8.38 3.29 -2.72
C SER A 100 7.62 2.08 -3.24
N HIS A 101 7.77 0.92 -2.61
CA HIS A 101 7.11 -0.31 -3.03
C HIS A 101 6.35 -0.94 -1.87
N LEU A 102 5.16 -1.44 -2.18
CA LEU A 102 4.39 -2.31 -1.31
C LEU A 102 4.15 -3.63 -2.04
N THR A 103 4.66 -4.72 -1.49
CA THR A 103 4.46 -6.06 -2.04
C THR A 103 3.52 -6.83 -1.13
N LEU A 104 2.55 -7.51 -1.70
CA LEU A 104 1.71 -8.52 -1.07
C LEU A 104 2.04 -9.88 -1.69
N THR A 105 2.15 -10.90 -0.86
CA THR A 105 2.28 -12.29 -1.32
C THR A 105 1.23 -13.15 -0.65
N LYS A 106 0.60 -14.03 -1.42
CA LYS A 106 -0.28 -15.08 -0.91
C LYS A 106 0.34 -16.43 -1.21
N THR A 107 0.67 -17.19 -0.17
CA THR A 107 1.18 -18.55 -0.29
C THR A 107 0.09 -19.55 0.05
N GLN A 108 -0.24 -20.43 -0.89
CA GLN A 108 -1.27 -21.45 -0.75
C GLN A 108 -0.80 -22.74 -1.44
N ASN A 109 -0.88 -23.88 -0.75
CA ASN A 109 -0.48 -25.20 -1.27
C ASN A 109 0.94 -25.22 -1.89
N GLY A 110 1.90 -24.58 -1.21
CA GLY A 110 3.30 -24.49 -1.67
C GLY A 110 3.54 -23.57 -2.88
N LYS A 111 2.50 -22.90 -3.39
CA LYS A 111 2.60 -21.94 -4.50
C LYS A 111 2.38 -20.52 -3.98
N THR A 112 3.03 -19.54 -4.62
CA THR A 112 2.95 -18.13 -4.20
C THR A 112 2.46 -17.23 -5.34
N SER A 113 1.42 -16.45 -5.05
CA SER A 113 1.02 -15.29 -5.86
C SER A 113 1.61 -14.02 -5.27
N ARG A 114 1.95 -13.05 -6.11
CA ARG A 114 2.57 -11.78 -5.72
C ARG A 114 1.89 -10.60 -6.41
N TRP A 115 1.69 -9.52 -5.67
CA TRP A 115 1.27 -8.21 -6.16
C TRP A 115 2.24 -7.16 -5.63
N GLN A 116 2.95 -6.46 -6.50
CA GLN A 116 3.88 -5.40 -6.15
C GLN A 116 3.33 -4.07 -6.66
N TYR A 117 2.90 -3.22 -5.75
CA TYR A 117 2.50 -1.84 -6.04
C TYR A 117 3.76 -0.99 -6.18
N ASN A 118 3.91 -0.33 -7.34
CA ASN A 118 5.12 0.39 -7.74
C ASN A 118 4.95 1.90 -7.63
N GLN A 119 6.04 2.58 -7.27
CA GLN A 119 6.06 4.04 -7.11
C GLN A 119 4.95 4.52 -6.16
N CYS A 120 4.79 3.78 -5.05
CA CYS A 120 3.88 4.12 -3.99
C CYS A 120 4.28 5.46 -3.37
N PHE A 121 3.32 6.35 -3.22
CA PHE A 121 3.45 7.65 -2.59
C PHE A 121 2.48 7.74 -1.42
N ALA A 122 3.00 7.99 -0.22
CA ALA A 122 2.19 8.00 0.99
C ALA A 122 1.98 9.43 1.53
N PHE A 123 0.75 9.94 1.45
CA PHE A 123 0.37 11.27 1.92
C PHE A 123 -0.86 11.24 2.83
N GLY A 124 -0.75 11.81 4.04
CA GLY A 124 -1.80 11.74 5.05
C GLY A 124 -2.24 10.30 5.35
N LYS A 125 -3.53 10.01 5.12
CA LYS A 125 -4.13 8.66 5.25
C LYS A 125 -4.08 7.85 3.95
N HIS A 126 -3.52 8.38 2.87
CA HIS A 126 -3.56 7.74 1.55
C HIS A 126 -2.21 7.16 1.18
N ILE A 127 -2.23 5.99 0.52
CA ILE A 127 -1.11 5.48 -0.27
C ILE A 127 -1.61 5.39 -1.71
N HIS A 128 -0.87 5.99 -2.63
CA HIS A 128 -1.17 6.01 -4.05
C HIS A 128 -0.07 5.24 -4.80
N SER A 129 -0.44 4.24 -5.58
CA SER A 129 0.48 3.52 -6.47
C SER A 129 0.17 3.88 -7.91
N ARG A 130 1.19 4.11 -8.74
CA ARG A 130 1.00 4.45 -10.16
C ARG A 130 0.77 3.24 -11.05
N SER A 131 1.23 2.07 -10.62
CA SER A 131 1.07 0.80 -11.32
C SER A 131 1.18 -0.35 -10.33
N PHE A 132 0.86 -1.57 -10.76
CA PHE A 132 1.23 -2.76 -10.01
C PHE A 132 1.69 -3.89 -10.93
N THR A 133 2.72 -4.60 -10.49
CA THR A 133 3.19 -5.82 -11.11
C THR A 133 2.55 -7.00 -10.41
N TYR A 134 2.05 -7.98 -11.14
CA TYR A 134 1.46 -9.18 -10.57
C TYR A 134 2.09 -10.44 -11.15
N GLN A 135 2.10 -11.48 -10.33
CA GLN A 135 2.40 -12.85 -10.70
C GLN A 135 1.41 -13.72 -9.93
N ILE A 136 0.41 -14.25 -10.61
CA ILE A 136 -0.70 -14.96 -9.99
C ILE A 136 -0.68 -16.40 -10.47
N ILE A 137 -0.73 -17.33 -9.52
CA ILE A 137 -0.78 -18.76 -9.80
C ILE A 137 -1.93 -19.05 -10.78
N ASN A 138 -1.63 -19.73 -11.87
CA ASN A 138 -2.57 -20.10 -12.95
C ASN A 138 -3.17 -18.93 -13.75
N ALA A 139 -2.89 -17.67 -13.42
CA ALA A 139 -3.40 -16.49 -14.15
C ALA A 139 -2.29 -15.66 -14.83
N GLY A 140 -1.03 -16.07 -14.70
CA GLY A 140 0.11 -15.48 -15.39
C GLY A 140 0.73 -14.30 -14.64
N GLN A 141 1.54 -13.53 -15.36
CA GLN A 141 2.29 -12.40 -14.82
C GLN A 141 2.21 -11.19 -15.76
N GLY A 142 2.31 -9.98 -15.20
CA GLY A 142 2.26 -8.77 -16.00
C GLY A 142 2.37 -7.50 -15.17
N VAL A 143 2.23 -6.37 -15.85
CA VAL A 143 2.17 -5.04 -15.24
C VAL A 143 0.86 -4.40 -15.65
N ASP A 144 0.10 -3.93 -14.67
CA ASP A 144 -1.05 -3.07 -14.88
C ASP A 144 -0.64 -1.63 -14.56
N HIS A 145 -0.80 -0.74 -15.53
CA HIS A 145 -0.47 0.68 -15.42
C HIS A 145 -1.59 1.52 -14.76
N LYS A 146 -2.61 0.86 -14.21
CA LYS A 146 -3.66 1.54 -13.46
C LYS A 146 -3.18 1.98 -12.08
N ALA A 147 -3.53 3.21 -11.76
CA ALA A 147 -3.30 3.75 -10.45
C ALA A 147 -4.18 3.05 -9.40
N THR A 148 -3.61 2.80 -8.23
CA THR A 148 -4.28 2.18 -7.09
C THR A 148 -4.24 3.10 -5.90
N ASN A 149 -5.38 3.27 -5.23
CA ASN A 149 -5.48 4.06 -4.01
C ASN A 149 -5.81 3.17 -2.82
N PHE A 150 -5.04 3.33 -1.75
CA PHE A 150 -5.31 2.76 -0.44
C PHE A 150 -5.65 3.88 0.52
N VAL A 151 -6.73 3.71 1.28
CA VAL A 151 -7.17 4.67 2.30
C VAL A 151 -7.05 4.03 3.67
N ARG A 152 -6.23 4.60 4.53
CA ARG A 152 -6.07 4.16 5.92
C ARG A 152 -7.37 4.42 6.68
N ILE A 153 -7.92 3.36 7.27
CA ILE A 153 -9.14 3.40 8.07
C ILE A 153 -8.89 3.14 9.56
N LYS A 154 -7.71 2.59 9.92
CA LYS A 154 -7.25 2.43 11.30
C LYS A 154 -5.73 2.42 11.36
#